data_AF-A0A561TU37-F1
#
_entry.id   AF-A0A561TU37-F1
#
_cell.length_a   1.000
_cell.length_b   1.000
_cell.length_c   1.000
_cell.angle_alpha   90.00
_cell.angle_beta   90.00
_cell.angle_gamma   90.00
#
_symmetry.space_group_name_H-M   'P 1'
#
loop_
_entity.id
_entity.type
_entity.pdbx_description
1 polymer ?
#
loop_
_entity_poly.entity_id
_entity_poly.type
_entity_poly.pdbx_seq_one_letter_code
_entity_poly.pdbx_strand_id
1 'polypeptide(L)'
;MRTRLLGKRAIALHGPAAGRFFYEAHHIHRHSALPEPVIDTLFARRAVHTLDGKRHRSHKSLFMHLLTGPDRVASLAAHVAREWERAVATERTPGAWSSSTRSRSC
;
A
#
# COMPACT_ATOMS: atom_id res chain seq x y z
N MET A 1 8.25 -24.27 -1.14
CA MET A 1 7.70 -24.89 0.10
C MET A 1 6.21 -25.15 -0.06
N ARG A 2 5.66 -26.26 0.46
CA ARG A 2 4.21 -26.53 0.52
C ARG A 2 3.70 -26.30 1.93
N THR A 3 2.55 -25.67 2.07
CA THR A 3 1.95 -25.35 3.38
C THR A 3 0.42 -25.32 3.30
N ARG A 4 -0.25 -24.99 4.41
CA ARG A 4 -1.67 -24.67 4.47
C ARG A 4 -1.85 -23.24 4.98
N LEU A 5 -2.72 -22.49 4.32
CA LEU A 5 -3.09 -21.12 4.68
C LEU A 5 -4.60 -20.95 4.51
N LEU A 6 -5.28 -20.40 5.52
CA LEU A 6 -6.73 -20.20 5.53
C LEU A 6 -7.52 -21.48 5.13
N GLY A 7 -7.09 -22.63 5.66
CA GLY A 7 -7.73 -23.93 5.38
C GLY A 7 -7.47 -24.51 3.99
N LYS A 8 -6.72 -23.84 3.11
CA LYS A 8 -6.38 -24.30 1.75
C LYS A 8 -4.90 -24.70 1.63
N ARG A 9 -4.59 -25.61 0.71
CA ARG A 9 -3.20 -25.92 0.34
C ARG A 9 -2.58 -24.71 -0.36
N ALA A 10 -1.35 -24.37 -0.01
CA ALA A 10 -0.63 -23.22 -0.55
C ALA A 10 0.82 -23.59 -0.89
N ILE A 11 1.38 -22.88 -1.87
CA ILE A 11 2.78 -23.00 -2.27
C ILE A 11 3.46 -21.66 -2.00
N ALA A 12 4.50 -21.66 -1.17
CA ALA A 12 5.34 -20.48 -0.96
C ALA A 12 6.52 -20.51 -1.94
N LEU A 13 6.65 -19.40 -2.67
CA LEU A 13 7.62 -19.13 -3.73
C LEU A 13 8.57 -18.01 -3.29
N HIS A 14 9.87 -18.14 -3.57
CA HIS A 14 10.86 -17.11 -3.23
C HIS A 14 11.99 -17.04 -4.27
N GLY A 15 12.64 -15.88 -4.34
CA GLY A 15 13.76 -15.63 -5.23
C GLY A 15 13.36 -15.15 -6.64
N PRO A 16 14.33 -14.63 -7.44
CA PRO A 16 14.05 -13.97 -8.71
C PRO A 16 13.36 -14.85 -9.75
N ALA A 17 13.74 -16.14 -9.83
CA ALA A 17 13.13 -17.08 -10.76
C ALA A 17 11.65 -17.33 -10.43
N ALA A 18 11.33 -17.45 -9.14
CA ALA A 18 9.95 -17.64 -8.69
C ALA A 18 9.11 -16.37 -8.91
N GLY A 19 9.71 -15.18 -8.78
CA GLY A 19 9.10 -13.91 -9.16
C GLY A 19 8.72 -13.87 -10.65
N ARG A 20 9.64 -14.25 -11.55
CA ARG A 20 9.35 -14.34 -13.00
C ARG A 20 8.19 -15.29 -13.28
N PHE A 21 8.27 -16.52 -12.73
CA PHE A 21 7.20 -17.51 -12.84
C PHE A 21 5.84 -16.95 -12.38
N PHE A 22 5.79 -16.25 -11.24
CA PHE A 22 4.56 -15.70 -10.67
C PHE A 22 3.95 -14.59 -11.53
N TYR A 23 4.77 -13.76 -12.19
CA TYR A 23 4.29 -12.64 -13.00
C TYR A 23 4.05 -12.97 -14.47
N GLU A 24 4.51 -14.13 -14.95
CA GLU A 24 4.15 -14.64 -16.26
C GLU A 24 2.65 -14.92 -16.34
N ALA A 25 1.95 -14.15 -17.18
CA ALA A 25 0.50 -13.97 -17.14
C ALA A 25 -0.35 -15.24 -17.38
N HIS A 26 0.28 -16.35 -17.78
CA HIS A 26 -0.38 -17.62 -18.05
C HIS A 26 -0.28 -18.62 -16.90
N HIS A 27 0.58 -18.36 -15.89
CA HIS A 27 0.79 -19.29 -14.78
C HIS A 27 -0.16 -19.08 -13.60
N ILE A 28 -0.69 -17.87 -13.41
CA ILE A 28 -1.47 -17.50 -12.22
C ILE A 28 -2.71 -16.67 -12.62
N HIS A 29 -3.88 -17.10 -12.16
CA HIS A 29 -5.13 -16.33 -12.24
C HIS A 29 -5.40 -15.61 -10.91
N ARG A 30 -5.84 -14.34 -10.97
CA ARG A 30 -5.98 -13.46 -9.80
C ARG A 30 -7.39 -13.46 -9.23
N HIS A 31 -8.41 -13.66 -10.07
CA HIS A 31 -9.81 -13.44 -9.70
C HIS A 31 -10.32 -14.30 -8.52
N SER A 32 -9.64 -15.40 -8.17
CA SER A 32 -10.01 -16.31 -7.07
C SER A 32 -8.89 -16.47 -6.03
N ALA A 33 -7.78 -15.74 -6.19
CA ALA A 33 -6.58 -15.92 -5.37
C ALA A 33 -6.62 -15.12 -4.06
N LEU A 34 -7.39 -14.03 -4.01
CA LEU A 34 -7.47 -13.15 -2.85
C LEU A 34 -8.54 -13.64 -1.86
N PRO A 35 -8.22 -13.79 -0.56
CA PRO A 35 -9.21 -14.11 0.46
C PRO A 35 -10.29 -13.03 0.59
N GLU A 36 -11.54 -13.43 0.82
CA GLU A 36 -12.69 -12.52 0.95
C GLU A 36 -12.49 -11.38 1.97
N PRO A 37 -11.96 -11.62 3.19
CA PRO A 37 -11.73 -10.52 4.13
C PRO A 37 -10.79 -9.44 3.61
N VAL A 38 -9.83 -9.79 2.74
CA VAL A 38 -8.90 -8.83 2.13
C VAL A 38 -9.61 -8.04 1.02
N ILE A 39 -10.51 -8.68 0.28
CA ILE A 39 -11.32 -8.01 -0.75
C ILE A 39 -12.28 -7.03 -0.11
N ASP A 40 -13.05 -7.45 0.89
CA ASP A 40 -14.14 -6.63 1.44
C ASP A 40 -13.64 -5.45 2.30
N THR A 41 -12.36 -5.45 2.71
CA THR A 41 -11.77 -4.38 3.52
C THR A 41 -10.79 -3.51 2.74
N LEU A 42 -9.73 -4.10 2.14
CA LEU A 42 -8.60 -3.35 1.59
C LEU A 42 -8.80 -2.93 0.14
N PHE A 43 -9.39 -3.81 -0.68
CA PHE A 43 -9.46 -3.57 -2.13
C PHE A 43 -10.85 -3.15 -2.61
N ALA A 44 -11.90 -3.51 -1.89
CA ALA A 44 -13.28 -3.53 -2.35
C ALA A 44 -13.53 -4.52 -3.51
N ARG A 45 -14.81 -4.89 -3.70
CA ARG A 45 -15.23 -5.83 -4.75
C ARG A 45 -14.98 -5.23 -6.14
N ARG A 46 -14.52 -6.08 -7.07
CA ARG A 46 -14.24 -5.74 -8.49
C ARG A 46 -13.12 -4.72 -8.71
N ALA A 47 -12.26 -4.52 -7.71
CA ALA A 47 -11.05 -3.74 -7.84
C ALA A 47 -10.11 -4.31 -8.91
N VAL A 48 -9.17 -3.50 -9.40
CA VAL A 48 -8.18 -3.95 -10.40
C VAL A 48 -7.42 -5.22 -9.94
N HIS A 49 -7.23 -5.39 -8.63
CA HIS A 49 -6.59 -6.56 -8.03
C HIS A 49 -7.33 -7.89 -8.23
N THR A 50 -8.64 -7.85 -8.52
CA THR A 50 -9.49 -9.05 -8.70
C THR A 50 -9.80 -9.34 -10.17
N LEU A 51 -9.20 -8.61 -11.12
CA LEU A 51 -9.46 -8.76 -12.55
C LEU A 51 -8.30 -9.49 -13.24
N ASP A 52 -8.63 -10.23 -14.31
CA ASP A 52 -7.66 -10.88 -15.19
C ASP A 52 -7.85 -10.43 -16.66
N GLY A 53 -6.85 -10.73 -17.50
CA GLY A 53 -6.93 -10.57 -18.95
C GLY A 53 -7.21 -9.14 -19.43
N LYS A 54 -8.13 -9.00 -20.41
CA LYS A 54 -8.44 -7.71 -21.04
C LYS A 54 -9.04 -6.71 -20.07
N ARG A 55 -9.94 -7.15 -19.18
CA ARG A 55 -10.58 -6.30 -18.17
C ARG A 55 -9.56 -5.71 -17.22
N HIS A 56 -8.61 -6.52 -16.76
CA HIS A 56 -7.47 -6.05 -15.96
C HIS A 56 -6.65 -5.00 -16.71
N ARG A 57 -6.25 -5.28 -17.96
CA ARG A 57 -5.43 -4.35 -18.76
C ARG A 57 -6.12 -3.00 -18.97
N SER A 58 -7.42 -3.00 -19.28
CA SER A 58 -8.19 -1.77 -19.43
C SER A 58 -8.24 -0.94 -18.15
N HIS A 59 -8.56 -1.56 -17.01
CA HIS A 59 -8.56 -0.85 -15.72
C HIS A 59 -7.16 -0.37 -15.32
N LYS A 60 -6.13 -1.22 -15.46
CA LYS A 60 -4.76 -0.88 -15.09
C LYS A 60 -4.19 0.26 -15.95
N SER A 61 -4.58 0.35 -17.22
CA SER A 61 -4.18 1.44 -18.11
C SER A 61 -4.57 2.81 -17.54
N LEU A 62 -5.79 2.95 -16.99
CA LEU A 62 -6.23 4.17 -16.34
C LEU A 62 -5.28 4.59 -15.21
N PHE A 63 -4.92 3.67 -14.32
CA PHE A 63 -3.98 3.94 -13.24
C PHE A 63 -2.59 4.32 -13.75
N MET A 64 -2.08 3.66 -14.78
CA MET A 64 -0.77 3.98 -15.34
C MET A 64 -0.76 5.39 -15.93
N HIS A 65 -1.78 5.73 -16.73
CA HIS A 65 -1.90 7.07 -17.26
C HIS A 65 -1.94 8.08 -16.11
N LEU A 66 -2.85 7.91 -15.14
CA LEU A 66 -3.08 8.87 -14.06
C LEU A 66 -1.95 8.99 -13.04
N LEU A 67 -1.22 7.92 -12.72
CA LEU A 67 -0.37 7.92 -11.52
C LEU A 67 1.13 7.84 -11.80
N THR A 68 1.55 7.49 -13.02
CA THR A 68 2.98 7.23 -13.29
C THR A 68 3.65 8.25 -14.21
N GLY A 69 2.94 9.31 -14.62
CA GLY A 69 3.57 10.42 -15.35
C GLY A 69 4.63 11.10 -14.48
N PRO A 70 5.88 11.32 -14.96
CA PRO A 70 6.96 11.89 -14.16
C PRO A 70 6.58 13.19 -13.44
N ASP A 71 5.91 14.10 -14.15
CA ASP A 71 5.46 15.38 -13.58
C ASP A 71 4.40 15.21 -12.50
N ARG A 72 3.53 14.20 -12.64
CA ARG A 72 2.52 13.89 -11.63
C ARG A 72 3.13 13.29 -10.37
N VAL A 73 4.12 12.42 -10.53
CA VAL A 73 4.88 11.86 -9.40
C VAL A 73 5.64 12.96 -8.68
N ALA A 74 6.33 13.84 -9.42
CA ALA A 74 7.05 14.98 -8.84
C ALA A 74 6.12 15.95 -8.11
N SER A 75 4.97 16.27 -8.72
CA SER A 75 3.94 17.13 -8.11
C SER A 75 3.38 16.54 -6.81
N LEU A 76 3.06 15.24 -6.80
CA LEU A 76 2.61 14.53 -5.61
C LEU A 76 3.68 14.56 -4.51
N ALA A 77 4.93 14.28 -4.85
CA ALA A 77 6.04 14.31 -3.88
C ALA A 77 6.21 15.71 -3.26
N ALA A 78 6.16 16.76 -4.08
CA ALA A 78 6.22 18.14 -3.60
C ALA A 78 5.04 18.49 -2.70
N HIS A 79 3.84 17.98 -3.00
CA HIS A 79 2.65 18.19 -2.17
C HIS A 79 2.80 17.50 -0.81
N VAL A 80 3.21 16.23 -0.80
CA VAL A 80 3.45 15.48 0.45
C VAL A 80 4.53 16.15 1.30
N ALA A 81 5.62 16.64 0.70
CA ALA A 81 6.68 17.35 1.42
C ALA A 81 6.15 18.61 2.14
N ARG A 82 5.32 19.42 1.46
CA ARG A 82 4.72 20.60 2.08
C ARG A 82 3.77 20.25 3.22
N GLU A 83 2.93 19.23 3.05
CA GLU A 83 2.01 18.80 4.11
C GLU A 83 2.76 18.21 5.31
N TRP A 84 3.86 17.51 5.06
CA TRP A 84 4.77 17.04 6.11
C TRP A 84 5.37 18.20 6.90
N GLU A 85 5.89 19.22 6.22
CA GLU A 85 6.44 20.43 6.87
C GLU A 85 5.39 21.13 7.74
N ARG A 86 4.14 21.25 7.24
CA ARG A 86 3.02 21.83 8.00
C ARG A 86 2.69 21.02 9.26
N ALA A 87 2.63 19.70 9.13
CA ALA A 87 2.35 18.82 10.26
C ALA A 87 3.42 18.98 11.36
N VAL A 88 4.70 18.93 10.98
CA VAL A 88 5.83 19.11 11.91
C VAL A 88 5.83 20.52 12.52
N ALA A 89 5.51 21.56 11.76
CA ALA A 89 5.43 22.92 12.29
C ALA A 89 4.30 23.10 13.32
N THR A 90 3.18 22.37 13.14
CA THR A 90 2.03 22.41 14.04
C THR A 90 2.36 21.70 15.37
N GLU A 91 3.07 20.57 15.30
CA GLU A 91 3.57 19.82 16.47
C GLU A 91 4.66 20.58 17.24
N ARG A 92 5.36 21.52 16.60
CA ARG A 92 6.39 22.37 17.24
C ARG A 92 5.84 23.55 18.02
N THR A 93 4.52 23.71 18.14
CA THR A 93 3.96 24.62 19.15
C THR A 93 4.25 24.03 20.52
N PRO A 94 5.17 24.59 21.34
CA PRO A 94 5.46 24.04 22.65
C PRO A 94 4.25 24.35 23.53
N GLY A 95 3.34 23.37 23.66
CA GLY A 95 2.39 23.34 24.75
C GLY A 95 3.17 23.15 26.04
N ALA A 96 3.46 24.27 26.71
CA ALA A 96 3.36 24.43 28.15
C ALA A 96 3.61 23.15 28.98
N TRP A 97 4.85 22.66 28.97
CA TRP A 97 5.39 21.94 30.12
C TRP A 97 6.32 22.91 30.85
N SER A 98 5.72 23.89 31.55
CA SER A 98 6.45 24.59 32.60
C SER A 98 6.63 23.59 33.74
N SER A 99 7.85 23.07 33.86
CA SER A 99 8.31 22.39 35.07
C SER A 99 8.13 23.36 36.23
N SER A 100 7.07 23.19 37.01
CA SER A 100 6.93 23.87 38.30
C SER A 100 8.09 23.44 39.18
N THR A 101 9.09 24.31 39.30
CA THR A 101 10.07 24.27 40.37
C THR A 101 9.30 24.38 41.68
N ARG A 102 8.98 23.24 42.29
CA ARG A 102 8.50 23.21 43.67
C ARG A 102 9.69 23.58 44.55
N SER A 103 9.84 24.87 44.83
CA SER A 103 10.64 25.37 45.94
C SER A 103 10.17 24.66 47.22
N ARG A 104 10.99 23.72 47.71
CA ARG A 104 10.96 23.32 49.11
C ARG A 104 11.88 24.30 49.85
N SER A 105 11.28 25.30 50.48
CA SER A 105 11.93 26.02 51.58
C SER A 105 11.76 25.18 52.85
N CYS A 106 12.85 25.13 53.64
CA CYS A 106 12.92 24.56 54.99
C CYS A 106 11.84 25.10 55.93
#